data_AF-A0A957UCL2-F1
#
_entry.id   AF-A0A957UCL2-F1
#
_cell.length_a   1.000
_cell.length_b   1.000
_cell.length_c   1.000
_cell.angle_alpha   90.00
_cell.angle_beta   90.00
_cell.angle_gamma   90.00
#
_symmetry.space_group_name_H-M   'P 1'
#
loop_
_entity.id
_entity.type
_entity.pdbx_description
1 polymer ?
#
loop_
_entity_poly.entity_id
_entity_poly.type
_entity_poly.pdbx_seq_one_letter_code
_entity_poly.pdbx_strand_id
1 'polypeptide(L)'
;ATIFVVTDFIDEERPAYLTWGMAREMLANQIAIESHGRNHAGLAEKDDDYLVWQALGSLETIEHELGVRPRFVSYPAGEYDQRTIDVFRSAGYWAGFTTEQGTEQTNAAPFELERIRVRNTTTADELIRLLSLDW
;
A
#
# COMPACT_ATOMS: atom_id res chain seq x y z
N ALA A 1 5.58 -6.81 10.37
CA ALA A 1 5.61 -5.56 9.57
C ALA A 1 4.82 -5.80 8.28
N THR A 2 4.52 -4.74 7.54
CA THR A 2 3.82 -4.82 6.24
C THR A 2 4.62 -4.06 5.20
N ILE A 3 4.74 -4.62 4.00
CA ILE A 3 5.35 -3.98 2.84
C ILE A 3 4.30 -3.88 1.74
N PHE A 4 4.06 -2.65 1.26
CA PHE A 4 3.20 -2.41 0.11
C PHE A 4 4.06 -2.42 -1.15
N VAL A 5 3.81 -3.35 -2.07
CA VAL A 5 4.65 -3.57 -3.26
C VAL A 5 4.00 -3.01 -4.52
N VAL A 6 4.84 -2.51 -5.41
CA VAL A 6 4.46 -2.12 -6.77
C VAL A 6 4.69 -3.33 -7.67
N THR A 7 3.63 -4.02 -8.07
CA THR A 7 3.76 -5.37 -8.66
C THR A 7 4.53 -5.38 -9.97
N ASP A 8 4.30 -4.42 -10.87
CA ASP A 8 4.99 -4.36 -12.16
C ASP A 8 6.49 -4.14 -11.96
N PHE A 9 6.91 -3.45 -10.90
CA PHE A 9 8.34 -3.21 -10.65
C PHE A 9 9.07 -4.47 -10.19
N ILE A 10 8.36 -5.38 -9.51
CA ILE A 10 8.88 -6.69 -9.14
C ILE A 10 8.91 -7.61 -10.38
N ASP A 11 7.83 -7.63 -11.17
CA ASP A 11 7.73 -8.42 -12.41
C ASP A 11 8.77 -8.02 -13.46
N GLU A 12 9.07 -6.72 -13.56
CA GLU A 12 10.10 -6.18 -14.46
C GLU A 12 11.53 -6.35 -13.92
N GLU A 13 11.71 -7.00 -12.76
CA GLU A 13 13.01 -7.24 -12.12
C GLU A 13 13.83 -5.96 -11.94
N ARG A 14 13.18 -4.84 -11.57
CA ARG A 14 13.88 -3.56 -11.40
C ARG A 14 14.91 -3.67 -10.27
N PRO A 15 16.21 -3.36 -10.50
CA PRO A 15 17.29 -3.63 -9.53
C PRO A 15 17.14 -2.98 -8.14
N ALA A 16 16.35 -1.91 -8.01
CA ALA A 16 16.13 -1.19 -6.76
C ALA A 16 14.86 -1.65 -6.00
N TYR A 17 14.15 -2.66 -6.51
CA TYR A 17 12.91 -3.17 -5.94
C TYR A 17 13.08 -4.63 -5.51
N LEU A 18 12.14 -5.13 -4.71
CA LEU A 18 12.13 -6.53 -4.28
C LEU A 18 11.98 -7.45 -5.50
N THR A 19 12.46 -8.69 -5.36
CA THR A 19 12.08 -9.79 -6.24
C THR A 19 10.96 -10.61 -5.59
N TRP A 20 10.21 -11.39 -6.36
CA TRP A 20 9.25 -12.34 -5.78
C TRP A 20 9.91 -13.38 -4.87
N GLY A 21 11.18 -13.72 -5.12
CA GLY A 21 11.96 -14.55 -4.20
C GLY A 21 12.12 -13.90 -2.82
N MET A 22 12.49 -12.62 -2.77
CA MET A 22 12.59 -11.85 -1.52
C MET A 22 11.22 -11.69 -0.85
N ALA A 23 10.16 -11.43 -1.62
CA ALA A 23 8.80 -11.31 -1.08
C ALA A 23 8.33 -12.61 -0.41
N ARG A 24 8.63 -13.78 -1.00
CA ARG A 24 8.36 -15.10 -0.40
C ARG A 24 9.14 -15.32 0.90
N GLU A 25 10.43 -14.96 0.91
CA GLU A 25 11.26 -15.05 2.12
C GLU A 25 10.70 -14.17 3.26
N MET A 26 10.31 -12.93 2.94
CA MET A 26 9.70 -12.01 3.90
C MET A 26 8.36 -12.56 4.43
N LEU A 27 7.52 -13.10 3.56
CA LEU A 27 6.24 -13.72 3.95
C LEU A 27 6.44 -14.92 4.88
N ALA A 28 7.42 -15.79 4.58
CA ALA A 28 7.79 -16.92 5.43
C ALA A 28 8.25 -16.48 6.84
N ASN A 29 8.70 -15.22 6.98
CA ASN A 29 9.12 -14.59 8.23
C ASN A 29 8.09 -13.56 8.76
N GLN A 30 6.80 -13.78 8.46
CA GLN A 30 5.67 -13.02 9.04
C GLN A 30 5.63 -11.52 8.66
N ILE A 31 6.29 -11.13 7.56
CA ILE A 31 6.09 -9.81 6.95
C ILE A 31 4.95 -9.93 5.94
N ALA A 32 3.89 -9.14 6.12
CA ALA A 32 2.79 -9.10 5.16
C ALA A 32 3.20 -8.36 3.89
N ILE A 33 2.78 -8.88 2.74
CA ILE A 33 2.94 -8.24 1.43
C ILE A 33 1.56 -7.79 0.96
N GLU A 34 1.42 -6.50 0.72
CA GLU A 34 0.16 -5.81 0.39
C GLU A 34 0.32 -4.95 -0.86
N SER A 35 -0.76 -4.35 -1.37
CA SER A 35 -0.72 -3.65 -2.66
C SER A 35 -0.28 -2.20 -2.56
N HIS A 36 0.62 -1.78 -3.45
CA HIS A 36 0.90 -0.37 -3.76
C HIS A 36 0.50 -0.04 -5.21
N GLY A 37 -0.51 -0.75 -5.73
CA GLY A 37 -0.88 -0.71 -7.14
C GLY A 37 0.11 -1.44 -8.04
N ARG A 38 -0.05 -1.25 -9.35
CA ARG A 38 0.73 -1.94 -10.38
C ARG A 38 2.01 -1.22 -10.74
N ASN A 39 1.91 0.06 -11.08
CA ASN A 39 3.02 0.83 -11.67
C ASN A 39 3.37 2.13 -10.93
N HIS A 40 2.84 2.33 -9.71
CA HIS A 40 3.07 3.51 -8.88
C HIS A 40 2.58 4.84 -9.49
N ALA A 41 1.62 4.81 -10.41
CA ALA A 41 0.93 6.01 -10.86
C ALA A 41 -0.08 6.49 -9.80
N GLY A 42 -0.26 7.81 -9.72
CA GLY A 42 -1.36 8.41 -8.95
C GLY A 42 -2.72 7.88 -9.40
N LEU A 43 -3.61 7.66 -8.43
CA LEU A 43 -4.90 7.02 -8.67
C LEU A 43 -6.07 8.02 -8.75
N ALA A 44 -5.88 9.24 -8.23
CA ALA A 44 -6.85 10.31 -8.39
C ALA A 44 -7.07 10.66 -9.88
N GLU A 45 -8.29 11.06 -10.22
CA GLU A 45 -8.68 11.53 -11.56
C GLU A 45 -8.48 10.50 -12.69
N LYS A 46 -8.41 9.22 -12.35
CA LYS A 46 -8.37 8.11 -13.31
C LYS A 46 -9.78 7.61 -13.65
N ASP A 47 -9.88 6.92 -14.79
CA ASP A 47 -11.10 6.23 -15.18
C ASP A 47 -11.22 4.85 -14.52
N ASP A 48 -12.42 4.27 -14.59
CA ASP A 48 -12.73 3.00 -13.94
C ASP A 48 -11.89 1.85 -14.50
N ASP A 49 -11.67 1.80 -15.82
CA ASP A 49 -10.88 0.75 -16.47
C ASP A 49 -9.43 0.75 -15.93
N TYR A 50 -8.83 1.93 -15.80
CA TYR A 50 -7.50 2.07 -15.24
C TYR A 50 -7.45 1.69 -13.77
N LEU A 51 -8.43 2.13 -12.98
CA LEU A 51 -8.50 1.81 -11.56
C LEU A 51 -8.74 0.32 -11.30
N VAL A 52 -9.57 -0.34 -12.12
CA VAL A 52 -9.79 -1.78 -12.06
C VAL A 52 -8.51 -2.51 -12.42
N TRP A 53 -7.81 -2.08 -13.47
CA TRP A 53 -6.50 -2.61 -13.82
C TRP A 53 -5.50 -2.48 -12.67
N GLN A 54 -5.45 -1.33 -11.99
CA GLN A 54 -4.61 -1.13 -10.79
C GLN A 54 -5.01 -2.05 -9.63
N ALA A 55 -6.30 -2.10 -9.29
CA ALA A 55 -6.81 -2.79 -8.10
C ALA A 55 -6.76 -4.32 -8.26
N LEU A 56 -7.40 -4.85 -9.30
CA LEU A 56 -7.44 -6.29 -9.55
C LEU A 56 -6.09 -6.80 -10.01
N GLY A 57 -5.42 -6.09 -10.91
CA GLY A 57 -4.16 -6.58 -11.45
C GLY A 57 -3.07 -6.67 -10.39
N SER A 58 -2.97 -5.73 -9.44
CA SER A 58 -2.01 -5.88 -8.33
C SER A 58 -2.42 -6.96 -7.34
N LEU A 59 -3.72 -7.11 -7.08
CA LEU A 59 -4.27 -8.14 -6.19
C LEU A 59 -3.99 -9.54 -6.71
N GLU A 60 -4.34 -9.79 -7.97
CA GLU A 60 -4.21 -11.09 -8.64
C GLU A 60 -2.74 -11.46 -8.82
N THR A 61 -1.86 -10.50 -9.13
CA THR A 61 -0.41 -10.77 -9.20
C THR A 61 0.13 -11.22 -7.84
N ILE A 62 -0.20 -10.52 -6.74
CA ILE A 62 0.26 -10.92 -5.40
C ILE A 62 -0.31 -12.29 -5.01
N GLU A 63 -1.60 -12.53 -5.29
CA GLU A 63 -2.25 -13.81 -5.00
C GLU A 63 -1.62 -14.96 -5.79
N HIS A 64 -1.30 -14.74 -7.06
CA HIS A 64 -0.61 -15.72 -7.90
C HIS A 64 0.78 -16.06 -7.38
N GLU A 65 1.60 -15.04 -7.07
CA GLU A 65 3.01 -15.21 -6.76
C GLU A 65 3.25 -15.77 -5.35
N LEU A 66 2.37 -15.41 -4.40
CA LEU A 66 2.55 -15.68 -2.98
C LEU A 66 1.50 -16.61 -2.36
N GLY A 67 0.41 -16.91 -3.08
CA GLY A 67 -0.69 -17.73 -2.57
C GLY A 67 -1.49 -17.05 -1.45
N VAL A 68 -1.32 -15.74 -1.28
CA VAL A 68 -2.05 -14.92 -0.30
C VAL A 68 -2.70 -13.74 -1.00
N ARG A 69 -3.96 -13.49 -0.69
CA ARG A 69 -4.69 -12.36 -1.25
C ARG A 69 -4.42 -11.08 -0.43
N PRO A 70 -3.89 -10.00 -1.03
CA PRO A 70 -3.71 -8.75 -0.32
C PRO A 70 -5.08 -8.16 0.06
N ARG A 71 -5.13 -7.50 1.20
CA ARG A 71 -6.34 -6.90 1.80
C ARG A 71 -6.24 -5.39 1.86
N PHE A 72 -5.03 -4.85 1.77
CA PHE A 72 -4.77 -3.44 1.99
C PHE A 72 -4.08 -2.80 0.78
N VAL A 73 -4.43 -1.53 0.54
CA VAL A 73 -3.75 -0.68 -0.45
C VAL A 73 -3.07 0.49 0.26
N SER A 74 -1.84 0.81 -0.14
CA SER A 74 -1.26 2.14 0.10
C SER A 74 -1.37 2.92 -1.21
N TYR A 75 -1.91 4.14 -1.19
CA TYR A 75 -2.07 4.90 -2.44
C TYR A 75 -0.72 5.50 -2.90
N PRO A 76 -0.29 5.29 -4.15
CA PRO A 76 0.90 5.94 -4.69
C PRO A 76 0.84 7.46 -4.53
N ALA A 77 1.92 8.03 -3.98
CA ALA A 77 2.01 9.45 -3.63
C ALA A 77 0.90 10.01 -2.70
N GLY A 78 0.02 9.16 -2.15
CA GLY A 78 -1.17 9.59 -1.42
C GLY A 78 -2.30 10.12 -2.32
N GLU A 79 -2.23 9.89 -3.64
CA GLU A 79 -3.21 10.40 -4.59
C GLU A 79 -4.36 9.41 -4.77
N TYR A 80 -5.53 9.75 -4.26
CA TYR A 80 -6.79 9.00 -4.39
C TYR A 80 -7.99 9.95 -4.41
N ASP A 81 -9.13 9.45 -4.86
CA ASP A 81 -10.43 10.10 -4.79
C ASP A 81 -11.54 9.09 -4.46
N GLN A 82 -12.79 9.53 -4.37
CA GLN A 82 -13.91 8.65 -4.05
C GLN A 82 -14.06 7.50 -5.06
N ARG A 83 -13.79 7.76 -6.35
CA ARG A 83 -13.83 6.73 -7.39
C ARG A 83 -12.77 5.66 -7.14
N THR A 84 -11.56 6.06 -6.79
CA THR A 84 -10.48 5.15 -6.38
C THR A 84 -10.93 4.26 -5.23
N ILE A 85 -11.52 4.85 -4.18
CA ILE A 85 -12.01 4.12 -3.01
C ILE A 85 -13.07 3.10 -3.41
N ASP A 86 -14.05 3.50 -4.23
CA ASP A 86 -15.16 2.65 -4.63
C ASP A 86 -14.67 1.44 -5.46
N VAL A 87 -13.73 1.66 -6.38
CA VAL A 87 -13.13 0.58 -7.17
C VAL A 87 -12.35 -0.39 -6.28
N PHE A 88 -11.43 0.09 -5.44
CA PHE A 88 -10.67 -0.79 -4.54
C PHE A 88 -11.57 -1.55 -3.56
N ARG A 89 -12.60 -0.91 -3.03
CA ARG A 89 -13.60 -1.57 -2.17
C ARG A 89 -14.34 -2.69 -2.93
N SER A 90 -14.79 -2.43 -4.15
CA SER A 90 -15.48 -3.43 -4.98
C SER A 90 -14.58 -4.60 -5.38
N ALA A 91 -13.26 -4.38 -5.52
CA ALA A 91 -12.27 -5.41 -5.76
C ALA A 91 -12.01 -6.33 -4.54
N GLY A 92 -12.56 -5.98 -3.38
CA GLY A 92 -12.47 -6.77 -2.14
C GLY A 92 -11.35 -6.36 -1.20
N TYR A 93 -10.72 -5.19 -1.39
CA TYR A 93 -9.84 -4.61 -0.38
C TYR A 93 -10.65 -4.24 0.87
N TRP A 94 -9.99 -4.27 2.02
CA TRP A 94 -10.61 -3.99 3.33
C TRP A 94 -10.35 -2.55 3.76
N ALA A 95 -9.17 -2.02 3.47
CA ALA A 95 -8.76 -0.70 3.88
C ALA A 95 -7.64 -0.11 2.99
N GLY A 96 -7.46 1.19 3.09
CA GLY A 96 -6.54 2.01 2.32
C GLY A 96 -5.75 2.95 3.22
N PHE A 97 -4.47 3.14 2.91
CA PHE A 97 -3.55 3.97 3.68
C PHE A 97 -3.12 5.20 2.87
N THR A 98 -3.30 6.37 3.48
CA THR A 98 -2.99 7.67 2.86
C THR A 98 -1.55 8.10 3.19
N THR A 99 -1.19 9.32 2.77
CA THR A 99 0.03 10.01 3.25
C THR A 99 -0.28 11.15 4.22
N GLU A 100 -1.55 11.31 4.61
CA GLU A 100 -1.95 12.29 5.62
C GLU A 100 -1.29 11.94 6.95
N GLN A 101 -0.61 12.94 7.52
CA GLN A 101 0.16 12.78 8.74
C GLN A 101 -0.80 12.72 9.92
N GLY A 102 -0.88 11.55 10.55
CA GLY A 102 -1.71 11.39 11.74
C GLY A 102 -1.82 9.94 12.18
N THR A 103 -2.84 9.66 12.99
CA THR A 103 -3.05 8.37 13.66
C THR A 103 -4.50 7.89 13.65
N GLU A 104 -5.36 8.54 12.88
CA GLU A 104 -6.74 8.12 12.76
C GLU A 104 -6.80 6.73 12.10
N GLN A 105 -7.26 5.75 12.88
CA GLN A 105 -7.50 4.37 12.46
C GLN A 105 -8.96 4.03 12.75
N THR A 106 -9.87 4.30 11.81
CA THR A 106 -11.32 4.21 12.03
C THR A 106 -12.01 3.31 11.00
N ASN A 107 -13.05 2.61 11.45
CA ASN A 107 -13.94 1.86 10.56
C ASN A 107 -14.97 2.75 9.85
N ALA A 108 -15.08 4.04 10.21
CA ALA A 108 -15.95 4.99 9.53
C ALA A 108 -15.42 5.36 8.13
N ALA A 109 -14.09 5.41 7.98
CA ALA A 109 -13.38 5.73 6.76
C ALA A 109 -12.19 4.76 6.58
N PRO A 110 -12.45 3.45 6.39
CA PRO A 110 -11.39 2.44 6.40
C PRO A 110 -10.44 2.56 5.19
N PHE A 111 -10.79 3.35 4.18
CA PHE A 111 -9.95 3.62 3.03
C PHE A 111 -9.11 4.89 3.17
N GLU A 112 -9.18 5.57 4.31
CA GLU A 112 -8.51 6.85 4.54
C GLU A 112 -7.63 6.79 5.80
N LEU A 113 -7.06 5.63 6.10
CA LEU A 113 -6.26 5.44 7.30
C LEU A 113 -4.96 6.26 7.23
N GLU A 114 -4.71 7.04 8.27
CA GLU A 114 -3.55 7.93 8.37
C GLU A 114 -2.28 7.17 8.72
N ARG A 115 -1.11 7.80 8.47
CA ARG A 115 0.19 7.25 8.88
C ARG A 115 1.13 8.33 9.38
N ILE A 116 2.01 7.94 10.29
CA ILE A 116 3.13 8.78 10.72
C ILE A 116 4.29 8.56 9.75
N ARG A 117 4.74 9.63 9.08
CA ARG A 117 5.90 9.58 8.19
C ARG A 117 7.20 9.56 9.00
N VAL A 118 7.98 8.48 8.82
CA VAL A 118 9.37 8.41 9.28
C VAL A 118 10.29 8.79 8.12
N ARG A 119 11.24 9.70 8.36
CA ARG A 119 12.20 10.20 7.36
C ARG A 119 13.57 9.60 7.62
N ASN A 120 14.45 9.68 6.63
CA ASN A 120 15.87 9.35 6.81
C ASN A 120 16.59 10.27 7.82
N THR A 121 15.99 11.40 8.17
CA THR A 121 16.46 12.33 9.21
C THR A 121 15.79 12.14 10.57
N THR A 122 14.83 11.21 10.69
CA THR A 122 14.16 10.92 11.96
C THR A 122 15.13 10.17 12.88
N THR A 123 15.52 10.81 13.99
CA THR A 123 16.33 10.17 15.04
C THR A 123 15.45 9.25 15.90
N ALA A 124 16.07 8.44 16.77
CA ALA A 124 15.32 7.62 17.72
C ALA A 124 14.45 8.47 18.67
N ASP A 125 14.99 9.60 19.17
CA ASP A 125 14.24 10.51 20.03
C ASP A 125 13.08 11.20 19.30
N GLU A 126 13.29 11.57 18.03
CA GLU A 126 12.23 12.09 17.17
C GLU A 126 11.14 11.05 16.93
N LEU A 127 11.53 9.79 16.68
CA LEU A 127 10.58 8.70 16.53
C LEU A 127 9.75 8.50 17.80
N ILE A 128 10.38 8.57 18.99
CA ILE A 128 9.66 8.49 20.27
C ILE A 128 8.64 9.63 20.40
N ARG A 129 9.01 10.86 20.04
CA ARG A 129 8.10 12.03 20.07
C ARG A 129 6.92 11.87 19.11
N LEU A 130 7.19 11.45 17.87
CA LEU A 130 6.14 11.17 16.89
C LEU A 130 5.18 10.09 17.39
N LEU A 131 5.69 9.01 17.99
CA LEU A 131 4.87 7.93 18.55
C LEU A 131 4.12 8.32 19.82
N SER A 132 4.59 9.33 20.57
CA SER A 132 3.84 9.92 21.69
C SER A 132 2.82 10.97 21.27
N LEU A 133 2.63 11.18 19.95
CA LEU A 133 1.74 12.20 19.38
C LEU A 133 2.09 13.62 19.81
N ASP A 134 3.38 13.85 20.07
CA ASP A 134 3.97 15.15 20.40
C ASP A 134 4.62 15.68 19.13
N TRP A 135 3.77 16.09 18.17
CA TRP A 135 4.15 16.55 16.83
C TRP A 135 4.08 18.07 16.67
#